data_AF-A0A7K2HYT5-F1
#
_entry.id   AF-A0A7K2HYT5-F1
#
_cell.length_a   1.000
_cell.length_b   1.000
_cell.length_c   1.000
_cell.angle_alpha   90.00
_cell.angle_beta   90.00
_cell.angle_gamma   90.00
#
_symmetry.space_group_name_H-M   'P 1'
#
loop_
_entity.id
_entity.type
_entity.pdbx_description
1 polymer ?
#
loop_
_entity_poly.entity_id
_entity_poly.type
_entity_poly.pdbx_seq_one_letter_code
_entity_poly.pdbx_strand_id
1 'polypeptide(L)' 'MSDTLDDHQAEDLAADLRDHGHTWAAIAAAVNLTPYAAQQAANRADTRAAERAARNQITLF' A
#
# COMPACT_ATOMS: atom_id res chain seq x y z
N MET A 1 19.52 -8.99 12.21
CA MET A 1 18.29 -9.09 11.40
C MET A 1 17.98 -7.69 10.93
N SER A 2 18.31 -7.39 9.67
CA SER A 2 17.92 -6.11 9.07
C SER A 2 16.44 -6.22 8.74
N ASP A 3 15.59 -5.72 9.63
CA ASP A 3 14.12 -5.71 9.47
C ASP A 3 13.74 -4.58 8.51
N THR A 4 14.28 -4.63 7.29
CA THR A 4 13.86 -3.75 6.20
C THR A 4 12.59 -4.36 5.64
N LEU A 5 11.44 -3.73 5.93
CA LEU A 5 10.17 -4.03 5.25
C LEU A 5 10.44 -4.13 3.74
N ASP A 6 10.08 -5.27 3.15
CA ASP A 6 10.11 -5.41 1.70
C ASP A 6 9.15 -4.38 1.07
N ASP A 7 9.42 -3.98 -0.18
CA ASP A 7 8.62 -2.95 -0.89
C ASP A 7 7.11 -3.29 -0.86
N HIS A 8 6.79 -4.58 -0.97
CA HIS A 8 5.44 -5.12 -0.84
C HIS A 8 4.83 -4.94 0.56
N GLN A 9 5.60 -5.18 1.62
CA GLN A 9 5.11 -5.02 2.99
C GLN A 9 4.92 -3.53 3.35
N ALA A 10 5.78 -2.66 2.82
CA ALA A 10 5.64 -1.21 2.97
C ALA A 10 4.38 -0.69 2.26
N GLU A 11 4.04 -1.23 1.08
CA GLU A 11 2.82 -0.90 0.34
C GLU A 11 1.55 -1.36 1.06
N ASP A 12 1.50 -2.61 1.54
CA ASP A 12 0.36 -3.14 2.29
C ASP A 12 0.17 -2.38 3.62
N LEU A 13 1.25 -2.09 4.34
CA LEU A 13 1.19 -1.30 5.57
C LEU A 13 0.75 0.15 5.31
N ALA A 14 1.20 0.76 4.21
CA ALA A 14 0.79 2.10 3.83
C ALA A 14 -0.71 2.18 3.50
N ALA A 15 -1.24 1.17 2.81
CA ALA A 15 -2.66 1.07 2.50
C ALA A 15 -3.51 0.84 3.76
N ASP A 16 -3.08 -0.07 4.65
CA ASP A 16 -3.78 -0.36 5.91
C ASP A 16 -3.86 0.87 6.82
N LEU A 17 -2.74 1.58 7.01
CA LEU A 17 -2.73 2.81 7.80
C LEU A 17 -3.57 3.91 7.14
N ARG A 18 -3.61 3.96 5.81
CA ARG A 18 -4.45 4.91 5.09
C ARG A 18 -5.94 4.61 5.27
N ASP A 19 -6.33 3.34 5.31
CA ASP A 19 -7.70 2.89 5.56
C ASP A 19 -8.15 3.23 6.99
N HIS A 20 -7.25 3.07 7.97
CA HIS A 20 -7.44 3.53 9.35
C HIS A 20 -7.49 5.07 9.51
N GLY A 21 -7.31 5.84 8.44
CA GLY A 21 -7.41 7.30 8.44
C GLY A 21 -6.16 8.04 8.89
N HIS A 22 -4.99 7.38 8.92
CA HIS A 22 -3.74 8.05 9.25
C HIS A 22 -3.32 9.04 8.15
N THR A 23 -2.61 10.09 8.57
CA THR A 23 -2.02 11.06 7.64
C THR A 23 -0.80 10.49 6.95
N TRP A 24 -0.50 10.96 5.73
CA TRP A 24 0.68 10.52 4.98
C TRP A 24 2.00 10.69 5.72
N ALA A 25 2.10 11.66 6.63
CA ALA A 25 3.29 11.85 7.47
C ALA A 25 3.44 10.75 8.53
N ALA A 26 2.35 10.31 9.15
CA ALA A 26 2.36 9.20 10.09
C ALA A 26 2.65 7.87 9.38
N ILE A 27 2.07 7.68 8.20
CA ILE A 27 2.32 6.50 7.35
C ILE A 27 3.79 6.44 6.96
N ALA A 28 4.34 7.54 6.44
CA ALA A 28 5.74 7.67 6.07
C ALA A 28 6.70 7.31 7.20
N ALA A 29 6.41 7.75 8.43
CA ALA A 29 7.19 7.39 9.60
C ALA A 29 7.12 5.88 9.91
N ALA A 30 5.96 5.26 9.72
CA ALA A 30 5.76 3.83 9.98
C ALA A 30 6.45 2.93 8.94
N VAL A 31 6.42 3.30 7.65
CA VAL A 31 7.08 2.54 6.57
C VAL A 31 8.52 2.98 6.30
N ASN A 32 9.04 3.94 7.08
CA ASN A 32 10.35 4.56 6.91
C ASN A 32 10.59 5.11 5.48
N LEU A 33 9.56 5.73 4.90
CA LEU A 33 9.58 6.35 3.58
C LEU A 33 9.29 7.85 3.69
N THR A 34 9.39 8.58 2.56
CA THR A 34 8.88 9.95 2.49
C THR A 34 7.36 9.94 2.34
N PRO A 35 6.64 11.03 2.72
CA PRO A 35 5.19 11.12 2.52
C PRO A 35 4.74 10.88 1.08
N TYR A 36 5.55 11.34 0.12
CA TYR A 36 5.30 11.11 -1.30
C TYR A 36 5.47 9.62 -1.69
N ALA A 37 6.51 8.97 -1.18
CA ALA A 37 6.72 7.54 -1.42
C ALA A 37 5.65 6.67 -0.73
N ALA A 38 5.23 7.02 0.48
CA ALA A 38 4.12 6.36 1.18
C ALA A 38 2.79 6.48 0.41
N GLN A 39 2.52 7.65 -0.19
CA GLN A 39 1.35 7.83 -1.06
C GLN A 39 1.43 6.96 -2.32
N GLN A 40 2.59 6.91 -2.99
CA GLN A 40 2.77 6.01 -4.13
C GLN A 40 2.60 4.54 -3.73
N ALA A 41 3.12 4.15 -2.57
CA ALA A 41 3.05 2.79 -2.07
C ALA A 41 1.59 2.36 -1.85
N ALA A 42 0.79 3.20 -1.17
CA ALA A 42 -0.64 2.96 -0.98
C ALA A 42 -1.40 2.90 -2.32
N ASN A 43 -1.13 3.82 -3.26
CA ASN A 43 -1.75 3.79 -4.59
C ASN A 43 -1.42 2.52 -5.38
N ARG A 44 -0.20 1.96 -5.23
CA ARG A 44 0.18 0.70 -5.86
C ARG A 44 -0.57 -0.48 -5.25
N ALA A 45 -0.73 -0.50 -3.93
CA ALA A 45 -1.53 -1.51 -3.24
C ALA A 45 -3.00 -1.48 -3.72
N ASP A 46 -3.61 -0.30 -3.79
CA ASP A 46 -4.98 -0.11 -4.30
C ASP A 46 -5.11 -0.53 -5.77
N THR A 47 -4.14 -0.14 -6.61
CA THR A 47 -4.15 -0.52 -8.04
C THR A 47 -4.09 -2.04 -8.19
N ARG A 48 -3.25 -2.73 -7.41
CA ARG A 48 -3.22 -4.20 -7.43
C ARG A 48 -4.52 -4.82 -6.93
N ALA A 49 -5.14 -4.26 -5.90
CA ALA A 49 -6.43 -4.72 -5.41
C ALA A 49 -7.52 -4.56 -6.50
N ALA A 50 -7.55 -3.42 -7.18
CA ALA A 50 -8.44 -3.14 -8.30
C ALA A 50 -8.17 -4.05 -9.51
N GLU A 51 -6.90 -4.29 -9.86
CA GLU A 51 -6.52 -5.22 -10.93
C GLU A 51 -6.91 -6.66 -10.60
N ARG A 52 -6.75 -7.10 -9.34
CA ARG A 52 -7.23 -8.43 -8.89
C ARG A 52 -8.75 -8.52 -9.00
N ALA A 53 -9.47 -7.50 -8.56
CA ALA A 53 -10.93 -7.45 -8.66
C ALA A 53 -11.39 -7.48 -10.13
N ALA A 54 -10.75 -6.69 -11.01
CA ALA A 54 -11.03 -6.68 -12.44
C ALA A 54 -10.73 -8.03 -13.11
N ARG A 55 -9.63 -8.68 -12.74
CA ARG A 55 -9.27 -10.01 -13.26
C ARG A 55 -10.27 -11.09 -12.82
N ASN A 56 -10.74 -11.01 -11.58
CA ASN A 56 -11.77 -11.91 -11.05
C ASN A 56 -13.14 -11.68 -11.71
N GLN A 57 -13.45 -10.44 -12.08
CA GLN A 57 -14.67 -10.08 -12.82
C GLN A 57 -14.67 -10.64 -14.25
N ILE A 58 -13.49 -10.80 -14.88
CA ILE A 58 -13.37 -11.39 -16.23
C ILE A 58 -13.55 -12.92 -16.20
N THR A 59 -13.14 -13.61 -15.13
CA THR A 59 -13.29 -15.07 -15.01
C THR A 59 -14.74 -15.53 -14.80
N LEU A 60 -15.66 -14.60 -14.51
CA LEU A 60 -17.07 -14.88 -14.27
C LEU A 60 -17.96 -14.87 -15.53
N PHE A 61 -17.38 -14.78 -16.72
CA PHE A 61 -18.11 -14.83 -18.01
C PHE A 61 -17.82 -16.10 -18.80
#